data_AF-A0A3D3LE31-F1
#
_entry.id   AF-A0A3D3LE31-F1
#
_cell.length_a   1.000
_cell.length_b   1.000
_cell.length_c   1.000
_cell.angle_alpha   90.00
_cell.angle_beta   90.00
_cell.angle_gamma   90.00
#
_symmetry.space_group_name_H-M   'P 1'
#
loop_
_entity.id
_entity.type
_entity.pdbx_description
1 polymer ?
#
loop_
_entity_poly.entity_id
_entity_poly.type
_entity_poly.pdbx_seq_one_letter_code
_entity_poly.pdbx_strand_id
1 'polypeptide(L)'
;MKIRQQLVQAHPDVPDYQRDLSVSWERMAGCAEQRGEAAEALRCWREAAGIMERLVAAIPGVPMLEETFILQNLRLAGAALKAGEAEVAAQAVVAGLQRGMALHEMLKGAGLELSEKQKGLLGALFGLAREMGLVKEPS
;
A
#
# COMPACT_ATOMS: atom_id res chain seq x y z
N MET A 1 -1.48 -19.88 -5.37
CA MET A 1 -2.07 -19.14 -4.22
C MET A 1 -2.23 -20.03 -2.99
N LYS A 2 -2.90 -21.19 -3.11
CA LYS A 2 -3.20 -22.09 -1.97
C LYS A 2 -2.00 -22.48 -1.09
N ILE A 3 -0.85 -22.79 -1.68
CA ILE A 3 0.38 -23.14 -0.93
C ILE A 3 0.85 -21.96 -0.05
N ARG A 4 0.85 -20.73 -0.58
CA ARG A 4 1.27 -19.55 0.19
C ARG A 4 0.28 -19.19 1.31
N GLN A 5 -1.01 -19.39 1.08
CA GLN A 5 -2.01 -19.23 2.15
C GLN A 5 -1.80 -20.26 3.26
N GLN A 6 -1.49 -21.51 2.92
CA GLN A 6 -1.19 -22.56 3.91
C GLN A 6 0.11 -22.27 4.67
N LEU A 7 1.15 -21.75 4.00
CA LEU A 7 2.40 -21.35 4.67
C LEU A 7 2.16 -20.21 5.68
N VAL A 8 1.38 -19.19 5.31
CA VAL A 8 1.02 -18.10 6.25
C VAL A 8 0.15 -18.60 7.40
N GLN A 9 -0.74 -19.57 7.16
CA GLN A 9 -1.53 -20.18 8.24
C GLN A 9 -0.67 -21.00 9.20
N ALA A 10 0.30 -21.75 8.68
CA ALA A 10 1.20 -22.59 9.48
C ALA A 10 2.28 -21.78 10.22
N HIS A 11 2.72 -20.68 9.61
CA HIS A 11 3.82 -19.84 10.09
C HIS A 11 3.45 -18.35 9.95
N PRO A 12 2.46 -17.87 10.73
CA PRO A 12 1.96 -16.50 10.63
C PRO A 12 3.01 -15.47 11.07
N ASP A 13 4.04 -15.88 11.77
CA ASP A 13 5.14 -15.06 12.28
C ASP A 13 6.29 -14.89 11.29
N VAL A 14 6.32 -15.66 10.19
CA VAL A 14 7.40 -15.59 9.19
C VAL A 14 7.11 -14.47 8.17
N PRO A 15 7.88 -13.36 8.19
CA PRO A 15 7.57 -12.18 7.40
C PRO A 15 7.67 -12.40 5.88
N ASP A 16 8.59 -13.27 5.45
CA ASP A 16 8.77 -13.57 4.03
C ASP A 16 7.57 -14.30 3.42
N TYR A 17 6.93 -15.20 4.17
CA TYR A 17 5.72 -15.89 3.69
C TYR A 17 4.54 -14.94 3.56
N GLN A 18 4.40 -14.01 4.50
CA GLN A 18 3.41 -12.95 4.39
C GLN A 18 3.70 -12.05 3.18
N ARG A 19 4.96 -11.64 2.97
CA ARG A 19 5.35 -10.81 1.82
C ARG A 19 5.01 -11.51 0.51
N ASP A 20 5.37 -12.79 0.37
CA ASP A 20 5.10 -13.58 -0.83
C ASP A 20 3.59 -13.74 -1.11
N LEU A 21 2.79 -13.85 -0.04
CA LEU A 21 1.33 -13.87 -0.17
C LEU A 21 0.79 -12.52 -0.61
N SER A 22 1.26 -11.41 -0.04
CA SER A 22 0.89 -10.04 -0.45
C SER A 22 1.21 -9.79 -1.93
N VAL A 23 2.42 -10.14 -2.38
CA VAL A 23 2.83 -10.00 -3.79
C VAL A 23 1.96 -10.84 -4.73
N SER A 24 1.46 -11.98 -4.26
CA SER A 24 0.55 -12.81 -5.07
C SER A 24 -0.81 -12.16 -5.26
N TRP A 25 -1.35 -11.54 -4.22
CA TRP A 25 -2.59 -10.76 -4.32
C TRP A 25 -2.41 -9.54 -5.22
N GLU A 26 -1.29 -8.83 -5.12
CA GLU A 26 -0.94 -7.72 -6.02
C GLU A 26 -0.94 -8.16 -7.49
N ARG A 27 -0.31 -9.30 -7.81
CA ARG A 27 -0.31 -9.83 -9.19
C ARG A 27 -1.72 -10.15 -9.68
N MET A 28 -2.55 -10.73 -8.81
CA MET A 28 -3.95 -11.00 -9.15
C MET A 28 -4.74 -9.71 -9.37
N ALA A 29 -4.52 -8.68 -8.54
CA ALA A 29 -5.12 -7.37 -8.69
C ALA A 29 -4.75 -6.74 -10.05
N GLY A 30 -3.46 -6.76 -10.42
CA GLY A 30 -3.01 -6.27 -11.71
C GLY A 30 -3.64 -7.01 -12.90
N CYS A 31 -3.83 -8.33 -12.79
CA CYS A 31 -4.56 -9.09 -13.81
C CYS A 31 -6.06 -8.70 -13.89
N ALA A 32 -6.72 -8.48 -12.75
CA ALA A 32 -8.12 -8.03 -12.72
C ALA A 32 -8.26 -6.61 -13.28
N GLU A 33 -7.33 -5.71 -12.98
CA GLU A 33 -7.27 -4.35 -13.56
C GLU A 33 -7.18 -4.40 -15.08
N GLN A 34 -6.32 -5.26 -15.64
CA GLN A 34 -6.18 -5.43 -17.09
C GLN A 34 -7.45 -5.95 -17.76
N ARG A 35 -8.29 -6.70 -17.03
CA ARG A 35 -9.59 -7.19 -17.50
C ARG A 35 -10.74 -6.21 -17.28
N GLY A 36 -10.49 -5.07 -16.63
CA GLY A 36 -11.53 -4.11 -16.27
C GLY A 36 -12.42 -4.57 -15.10
N GLU A 37 -12.00 -5.60 -14.35
CA GLU A 37 -12.76 -6.19 -13.26
C GLU A 37 -12.55 -5.39 -11.96
N ALA A 38 -13.11 -4.17 -11.89
CA ALA A 38 -12.82 -3.22 -10.81
C ALA A 38 -13.09 -3.77 -9.39
N ALA A 39 -14.19 -4.50 -9.20
CA ALA A 39 -14.53 -5.09 -7.90
C ALA A 39 -13.52 -6.17 -7.47
N GLU A 40 -13.06 -6.99 -8.41
CA GLU A 40 -12.09 -8.06 -8.13
C GLU A 40 -10.68 -7.48 -7.89
N ALA A 41 -10.29 -6.46 -8.66
CA ALA A 41 -9.06 -5.71 -8.44
C ALA A 41 -9.04 -5.09 -7.04
N LEU A 42 -10.13 -4.42 -6.64
CA LEU A 42 -10.28 -3.85 -5.30
C LEU A 42 -10.16 -4.93 -4.22
N ARG A 43 -10.85 -6.07 -4.38
CA ARG A 43 -10.76 -7.19 -3.43
C ARG A 43 -9.32 -7.67 -3.27
N CYS A 44 -8.62 -7.88 -4.39
CA CYS A 44 -7.23 -8.35 -4.36
C CYS A 44 -6.28 -7.31 -3.73
N TRP A 45 -6.45 -6.02 -4.02
CA TRP A 45 -5.65 -4.96 -3.41
C TRP A 45 -5.89 -4.85 -1.90
N ARG A 46 -7.13 -5.01 -1.41
CA ARG A 46 -7.43 -5.05 0.03
C ARG A 46 -6.69 -6.18 0.74
N GLU A 47 -6.67 -7.36 0.15
CA GLU A 47 -5.94 -8.51 0.70
C GLU A 47 -4.42 -8.27 0.72
N ALA A 48 -3.86 -7.71 -0.35
CA ALA A 48 -2.43 -7.38 -0.41
C ALA A 48 -2.03 -6.35 0.65
N ALA A 49 -2.79 -5.25 0.73
CA ALA A 49 -2.54 -4.14 1.65
C ALA A 49 -2.71 -4.57 3.12
N GLY A 50 -3.73 -5.36 3.47
CA GLY A 50 -3.94 -5.83 4.84
C GLY A 50 -2.88 -6.81 5.33
N ILE A 51 -2.21 -7.55 4.43
CA ILE A 51 -1.02 -8.34 4.79
C ILE A 51 0.18 -7.41 5.00
N MET A 52 0.40 -6.46 4.09
CA MET A 52 1.54 -5.55 4.17
C MET A 52 1.43 -4.62 5.40
N GLU A 53 0.23 -4.22 5.80
CA GLU A 53 -0.02 -3.46 7.02
C GLU A 53 0.49 -4.18 8.26
N ARG A 54 0.16 -5.47 8.38
CA ARG A 54 0.63 -6.32 9.49
C ARG A 54 2.15 -6.47 9.47
N LEU A 55 2.74 -6.61 8.29
CA LEU A 55 4.20 -6.68 8.14
C LEU A 55 4.91 -5.40 8.59
N VAL A 56 4.44 -4.24 8.14
CA VAL A 56 5.02 -2.94 8.52
C VAL A 56 4.80 -2.65 10.01
N ALA A 57 3.66 -3.07 10.58
CA ALA A 57 3.41 -2.95 12.02
C ALA A 57 4.34 -3.86 12.85
N ALA A 58 4.62 -5.07 12.38
CA ALA A 58 5.48 -6.03 13.07
C ALA A 58 6.97 -5.67 12.96
N ILE A 59 7.40 -5.08 11.84
CA ILE A 59 8.80 -4.77 11.54
C ILE A 59 8.89 -3.33 11.00
N PRO A 60 8.70 -2.32 11.85
CA PRO A 60 8.73 -0.93 11.42
C PRO A 60 10.13 -0.50 11.00
N GLY A 61 10.20 0.46 10.07
CA GLY A 61 11.47 1.09 9.72
C GLY A 61 12.36 0.29 8.75
N VAL A 62 11.82 -0.74 8.10
CA VAL A 62 12.48 -1.40 6.97
C VAL A 62 12.06 -0.67 5.68
N PRO A 63 12.94 0.12 5.04
CA PRO A 63 12.55 1.00 3.92
C PRO A 63 11.86 0.27 2.77
N MET A 64 12.26 -0.97 2.48
CA MET A 64 11.65 -1.80 1.44
C MET A 64 10.19 -2.18 1.76
N LEU A 65 9.87 -2.46 3.03
CA LEU A 65 8.50 -2.79 3.44
C LEU A 65 7.62 -1.54 3.42
N GLU A 66 8.13 -0.42 3.94
CA GLU A 66 7.44 0.87 3.92
C GLU A 66 7.13 1.30 2.47
N GLU A 67 8.10 1.19 1.57
CA GLU A 67 7.91 1.52 0.15
C GLU A 67 6.85 0.63 -0.51
N THR A 68 6.88 -0.68 -0.22
CA THR A 68 5.88 -1.62 -0.75
C THR A 68 4.49 -1.29 -0.22
N PHE A 69 4.37 -0.97 1.07
CA PHE A 69 3.11 -0.56 1.69
C PHE A 69 2.53 0.71 1.05
N ILE A 70 3.36 1.73 0.82
CA ILE A 70 2.96 2.98 0.17
C ILE A 70 2.45 2.70 -1.26
N LEU A 71 3.18 1.89 -2.03
CA LEU A 71 2.78 1.51 -3.38
C LEU A 71 1.44 0.76 -3.40
N GLN A 72 1.27 -0.24 -2.53
CA GLN A 72 0.05 -1.05 -2.49
C GLN A 72 -1.17 -0.23 -2.05
N ASN A 73 -1.00 0.73 -1.14
CA ASN A 73 -2.08 1.64 -0.74
C ASN A 73 -2.44 2.65 -1.84
N LEU A 74 -1.46 3.16 -2.59
CA LEU A 74 -1.73 3.99 -3.77
C LEU A 74 -2.55 3.23 -4.82
N ARG A 75 -2.23 1.95 -5.04
CA ARG A 75 -2.96 1.08 -5.97
C ARG A 75 -4.36 0.73 -5.46
N LEU A 76 -4.49 0.43 -4.17
CA LEU A 76 -5.78 0.21 -3.51
C LEU A 76 -6.68 1.44 -3.66
N ALA A 77 -6.15 2.64 -3.45
CA ALA A 77 -6.91 3.87 -3.64
C ALA A 77 -7.43 4.01 -5.08
N GLY A 78 -6.57 3.81 -6.07
CA GLY A 78 -6.97 3.86 -7.48
C GLY A 78 -8.03 2.81 -7.85
N ALA A 79 -7.89 1.57 -7.35
CA ALA A 79 -8.88 0.52 -7.56
C ALA A 79 -10.21 0.82 -6.86
N ALA A 80 -10.16 1.37 -5.65
CA ALA A 80 -11.35 1.78 -4.90
C ALA A 80 -12.11 2.89 -5.61
N LEU A 81 -11.43 3.92 -6.13
CA LEU A 81 -12.05 4.97 -6.95
C LEU A 81 -12.75 4.41 -8.19
N LYS A 82 -12.09 3.48 -8.92
CA LYS A 82 -12.69 2.82 -10.09
C LYS A 82 -13.92 1.97 -9.74
N ALA A 83 -13.97 1.43 -8.53
CA ALA A 83 -15.10 0.67 -8.02
C ALA A 83 -16.20 1.54 -7.38
N GLY A 84 -16.01 2.86 -7.30
CA GLY A 84 -16.95 3.79 -6.64
C GLY A 84 -16.86 3.81 -5.10
N GLU A 85 -15.81 3.24 -4.54
CA GLU A 85 -15.61 3.04 -3.10
C GLU A 85 -14.76 4.17 -2.50
N ALA A 86 -15.31 5.40 -2.49
CA ALA A 86 -14.57 6.62 -2.14
C ALA A 86 -14.00 6.59 -0.71
N GLU A 87 -14.74 6.04 0.26
CA GLU A 87 -14.28 5.94 1.65
C GLU A 87 -13.03 5.04 1.76
N VAL A 88 -13.03 3.92 1.04
CA VAL A 88 -11.89 2.99 1.02
C VAL A 88 -10.69 3.62 0.33
N ALA A 89 -10.93 4.41 -0.72
CA ALA A 89 -9.87 5.17 -1.35
C ALA A 89 -9.26 6.19 -0.38
N ALA A 90 -10.08 6.89 0.40
CA ALA A 90 -9.62 7.89 1.35
C ALA A 90 -8.77 7.25 2.45
N GLN A 91 -9.24 6.14 3.01
CA GLN A 91 -8.50 5.38 4.02
C GLN A 91 -7.14 4.90 3.50
N ALA A 92 -7.10 4.35 2.29
CA ALA A 92 -5.86 3.89 1.68
C ALA A 92 -4.87 5.05 1.43
N VAL A 93 -5.37 6.19 0.94
CA VAL A 93 -4.55 7.40 0.76
C VAL A 93 -3.96 7.88 2.07
N VAL A 94 -4.79 7.98 3.12
CA VAL A 94 -4.35 8.41 4.46
C VAL A 94 -3.30 7.44 5.03
N ALA A 95 -3.53 6.13 4.93
CA ALA A 95 -2.59 5.13 5.42
C ALA A 95 -1.23 5.22 4.70
N GLY A 96 -1.24 5.34 3.37
CA GLY A 96 -0.02 5.53 2.58
C GLY A 96 0.75 6.80 2.96
N LEU A 97 0.05 7.93 3.16
CA LEU A 97 0.68 9.19 3.57
C LEU A 97 1.28 9.10 4.97
N GLN A 98 0.57 8.51 5.94
CA GLN A 98 1.06 8.31 7.30
C GLN A 98 2.39 7.55 7.30
N ARG A 99 2.48 6.46 6.53
CA ARG A 99 3.73 5.69 6.42
C ARG A 99 4.83 6.40 5.65
N GLY A 100 4.49 7.11 4.58
CA GLY A 100 5.47 7.90 3.85
C GLY A 100 6.09 9.04 4.68
N MET A 101 5.31 9.68 5.55
CA MET A 101 5.84 10.67 6.51
C MET A 101 6.78 10.01 7.54
N ALA A 102 6.38 8.87 8.11
CA ALA A 102 7.23 8.13 9.06
C ALA A 102 8.56 7.69 8.41
N LEU A 103 8.51 7.20 7.16
CA LEU A 103 9.70 6.86 6.38
C LEU A 103 10.60 8.09 6.16
N HIS A 104 10.01 9.24 5.81
CA HIS A 104 10.76 10.48 5.62
C HIS A 104 11.47 10.94 6.90
N GLU A 105 10.77 10.92 8.04
CA GLU A 105 11.34 11.27 9.34
C GLU A 105 12.49 10.34 9.73
N MET A 106 12.32 9.03 9.54
CA MET A 106 13.35 8.04 9.82
C MET A 106 14.61 8.26 8.97
N LEU A 107 14.45 8.44 7.65
CA LEU A 107 15.58 8.67 6.75
C LEU A 107 16.31 9.96 7.11
N LYS A 108 15.57 11.03 7.40
CA LYS A 108 16.15 12.31 7.85
C LYS A 108 16.97 12.16 9.13
N GLY A 109 16.47 11.38 10.10
CA GLY A 109 17.21 11.05 11.33
C GLY A 109 18.51 10.29 11.08
N ALA A 110 18.57 9.51 10.00
CA ALA A 110 19.77 8.80 9.54
C ALA A 110 20.66 9.61 8.60
N GLY A 111 20.34 10.89 8.33
CA GLY A 111 21.05 11.72 7.34
C GLY A 111 20.84 11.28 5.89
N LEU A 112 19.79 10.51 5.62
CA LEU A 112 19.40 10.02 4.31
C LEU A 112 18.20 10.81 3.77
N GLU A 113 18.05 10.81 2.45
CA GLU A 113 16.89 11.40 1.77
C GLU A 113 16.01 10.31 1.16
N LEU A 114 14.76 10.68 0.85
CA LEU A 114 13.87 9.85 0.05
C LEU A 114 14.47 9.66 -1.35
N SER A 115 14.37 8.43 -1.88
CA SER A 115 14.66 8.17 -3.28
C SER A 115 13.65 8.85 -4.20
N GLU A 116 14.01 9.07 -5.47
CA GLU A 116 13.08 9.64 -6.46
C GLU A 116 11.79 8.83 -6.61
N LYS A 117 11.90 7.50 -6.50
CA LYS A 117 10.74 6.60 -6.47
C LYS A 117 9.83 6.90 -5.27
N GLN A 118 10.40 7.04 -4.07
CA GLN A 118 9.65 7.33 -2.85
C GLN A 118 8.98 8.70 -2.90
N LYS A 119 9.70 9.72 -3.42
CA LYS A 119 9.13 11.06 -3.67
C LYS A 119 7.96 10.99 -4.65
N GLY A 120 8.09 10.25 -5.75
CA GLY A 120 7.02 10.07 -6.73
C GLY A 120 5.78 9.38 -6.15
N LEU A 121 5.95 8.33 -5.35
CA LEU A 121 4.84 7.66 -4.67
C LEU A 121 4.11 8.58 -3.70
N LEU A 122 4.86 9.34 -2.89
CA LEU A 122 4.29 10.32 -1.97
C LEU A 122 3.57 11.44 -2.71
N GLY A 123 4.15 11.97 -3.78
CA GLY A 123 3.52 12.99 -4.61
C GLY A 123 2.18 12.54 -5.20
N ALA A 124 2.11 11.28 -5.68
CA ALA A 124 0.87 10.71 -6.18
C ALA A 124 -0.21 10.59 -5.09
N LEU A 125 0.15 10.15 -3.89
CA LEU A 125 -0.77 10.10 -2.75
C LEU A 125 -1.24 11.49 -2.32
N PHE A 126 -0.35 12.49 -2.28
CA PHE A 126 -0.74 13.87 -2.00
C PHE A 126 -1.66 14.45 -3.07
N GLY A 127 -1.43 14.11 -4.34
CA GLY A 127 -2.32 14.46 -5.45
C GLY A 127 -3.73 13.92 -5.24
N LEU A 128 -3.85 12.61 -5.00
CA LEU A 128 -5.14 11.98 -4.69
C LEU A 128 -5.78 12.59 -3.43
N ALA A 129 -4.99 12.82 -2.38
CA ALA A 129 -5.50 13.42 -1.15
C ALA A 129 -6.08 14.82 -1.40
N ARG A 130 -5.49 15.62 -2.28
CA ARG A 130 -6.04 16.92 -2.69
C ARG A 130 -7.32 16.78 -3.50
N GLU A 131 -7.34 15.89 -4.49
CA GLU A 131 -8.53 15.62 -5.31
C GLU A 131 -9.71 15.16 -4.46
N MET A 132 -9.43 14.42 -3.38
CA MET A 132 -10.42 13.92 -2.44
C MET A 132 -10.75 14.92 -1.30
N GLY A 133 -10.13 16.10 -1.27
CA GLY A 133 -10.34 17.11 -0.23
C GLY A 133 -9.82 16.72 1.16
N LEU A 134 -8.90 15.75 1.25
CA LEU A 134 -8.31 15.24 2.50
C LEU A 134 -7.19 16.14 3.03
N VAL A 135 -6.59 16.96 2.17
CA VAL A 135 -5.57 17.97 2.55
C VAL A 135 -6.09 19.35 2.18
N LYS A 136 -6.01 20.29 3.13
CA LYS A 136 -6.34 21.69 2.85
C LYS A 136 -5.27 22.30 1.96
N GLU A 137 -5.66 23.07 0.95
CA GLU A 137 -4.70 23.90 0.22
C GLU A 137 -4.04 24.89 1.18
N PRO A 138 -2.72 25.12 1.10
CA PRO A 138 -2.11 26.20 1.84
C PRO A 138 -2.73 27.52 1.34
N SER A 139 -3.35 28.25 2.28
CA SER A 139 -3.91 29.59 2.10
C SER A 139 -2.84 30.62 1.74
#